data_AF-A0A0P9S9M6-F1
#
_entry.id   AF-A0A0P9S9M6-F1
#
_cell.length_a   1.000
_cell.length_b   1.000
_cell.length_c   1.000
_cell.angle_alpha   90.00
_cell.angle_beta   90.00
_cell.angle_gamma   90.00
#
_symmetry.space_group_name_H-M   'P 1'
#
loop_
_entity.id
_entity.type
_entity.pdbx_description
1 polymer ?
#
loop_
_entity_poly.entity_id
_entity_poly.type
_entity_poly.pdbx_seq_one_letter_code
_entity_poly.pdbx_strand_id
1 'polypeptide(L)' 'MECRDTGYRGRAGVYEIMVMSDNIKALISADLDLTAMRRQAFKEGTRSLRLSGAQKVSAGLTTLEEVLRVTPQSEQR' A
#
# COMPACT_ATOMS: atom_id res chain seq x y z
N MET A 1 -22.27 -8.40 -22.87
CA MET A 1 -21.39 -9.40 -22.21
C MET A 1 -20.02 -8.77 -21.96
N GLU A 2 -19.96 -7.66 -21.21
CA GLU A 2 -18.76 -6.81 -21.17
C GLU A 2 -17.70 -7.23 -20.13
N CYS A 3 -18.05 -8.07 -19.16
CA CYS A 3 -17.17 -8.54 -18.08
C CYS A 3 -17.05 -10.07 -17.99
N ARG A 4 -17.52 -10.82 -19.01
CA ARG A 4 -17.52 -12.30 -19.06
C ARG A 4 -18.07 -12.96 -17.78
N ASP A 5 -19.12 -12.38 -17.21
CA ASP A 5 -19.79 -12.82 -15.98
C ASP A 5 -18.89 -12.92 -14.73
N THR A 6 -17.73 -12.25 -14.73
CA THR A 6 -16.80 -12.23 -13.58
C THR A 6 -17.14 -11.17 -12.54
N GLY A 7 -17.93 -10.16 -12.90
CA GLY A 7 -18.16 -8.97 -12.08
C GLY A 7 -17.03 -7.93 -12.11
N TYR A 8 -15.93 -8.20 -12.83
CA TYR A 8 -14.78 -7.30 -12.94
C TYR A 8 -14.42 -7.02 -14.40
N ARG A 9 -13.92 -5.81 -14.70
CA ARG A 9 -13.38 -5.47 -16.02
C ARG A 9 -12.17 -4.55 -15.88
N GLY A 10 -11.05 -4.96 -16.46
CA GLY A 10 -9.79 -4.23 -16.34
C GLY A 10 -9.07 -4.53 -15.03
N ARG A 11 -8.05 -3.73 -14.70
CA ARG A 11 -7.23 -3.87 -13.49
C ARG A 11 -6.87 -2.48 -12.96
N ALA A 12 -6.78 -2.36 -11.64
CA ALA A 12 -6.33 -1.14 -10.97
C ALA A 12 -5.07 -1.44 -10.14
N GLY A 13 -3.97 -0.73 -10.39
CA GLY A 13 -2.75 -0.87 -9.59
C GLY A 13 -2.91 -0.30 -8.19
N VAL A 14 -2.37 -0.96 -7.18
CA VAL A 14 -2.27 -0.43 -5.80
C VAL A 14 -0.80 -0.22 -5.51
N TYR A 15 -0.44 0.94 -4.96
CA TYR A 15 0.95 1.36 -4.81
C TYR A 15 1.26 1.73 -3.37
N GLU A 16 2.46 1.38 -2.96
CA GLU A 16 3.12 1.84 -1.75
C GLU A 16 4.38 2.56 -2.20
N ILE A 17 4.41 3.88 -2.03
CA ILE A 17 5.50 4.74 -2.53
C ILE A 17 6.14 5.42 -1.32
N MET A 18 7.39 5.06 -1.06
CA MET A 18 8.24 5.69 -0.07
C MET A 18 9.12 6.73 -0.74
N VAL A 19 9.02 7.98 -0.30
CA VAL A 19 9.88 9.07 -0.78
C VAL A 19 11.20 9.00 -0.04
N MET A 20 12.31 9.07 -0.78
CA MET A 20 13.66 9.07 -0.21
C MET A 20 14.00 10.47 0.36
N SER A 21 13.41 10.81 1.51
CA SER A 21 13.71 12.04 2.24
C SER A 21 15.07 11.97 2.94
N ASP A 22 15.59 13.11 3.40
CA ASP A 22 16.85 13.14 4.15
C ASP A 22 16.74 12.42 5.50
N ASN A 23 15.55 12.40 6.12
CA ASN A 23 15.30 11.61 7.33
C ASN A 23 15.37 10.11 7.04
N ILE A 24 14.79 9.65 5.92
CA ILE A 24 14.87 8.24 5.51
C ILE A 24 16.32 7.87 5.20
N LYS A 25 17.06 8.72 4.48
CA LYS A 25 18.48 8.48 4.17
C LYS A 25 19.32 8.38 5.45
N ALA A 26 19.06 9.23 6.44
CA ALA A 26 19.79 9.20 7.72
C ALA A 26 19.59 7.90 8.51
N LEU A 27 18.50 7.16 8.26
CA LEU A 27 18.27 5.85 8.88
C LEU A 27 19.05 4.73 8.18
N ILE A 28 19.51 4.92 6.94
CA ILE A 28 20.21 3.88 6.17
C ILE A 28 21.62 3.70 6.75
N SER A 29 21.80 2.62 7.51
CA SER A 29 23.06 2.19 8.10
C SER A 29 23.21 0.67 7.98
N ALA A 30 24.36 0.13 8.40
CA ALA A 30 24.60 -1.32 8.39
C ALA A 30 23.62 -2.08 9.31
N ASP A 31 23.22 -1.47 10.43
CA ASP A 31 22.32 -2.03 11.44
C ASP A 31 20.91 -1.43 11.36
N LEU A 32 20.44 -1.15 10.14
CA LEU A 32 19.14 -0.50 9.90
C LEU A 32 17.98 -1.25 10.59
N ASP A 33 17.25 -0.53 11.45
CA ASP A 33 15.94 -0.96 11.93
C ASP A 33 14.85 -0.63 10.90
N LEU A 34 14.39 -1.67 10.20
CA LEU A 34 13.30 -1.58 9.23
C LEU A 34 11.99 -1.04 9.84
N THR A 35 11.74 -1.31 11.11
CA THR A 35 10.54 -0.84 11.81
C THR A 35 10.59 0.67 12.00
N ALA A 36 11.74 1.19 12.44
CA ALA A 36 11.97 2.63 12.55
C ALA A 36 11.84 3.34 11.19
N MET A 37 12.43 2.78 10.14
CA MET A 37 12.31 3.35 8.78
C MET A 37 10.87 3.35 8.28
N ARG A 38 10.13 2.24 8.44
CA ARG A 38 8.71 2.19 8.05
C ARG A 38 7.89 3.21 8.83
N ARG A 39 8.09 3.34 10.14
CA ARG A 39 7.42 4.36 10.96
C ARG A 39 7.71 5.77 10.46
N GLN A 40 8.96 6.07 10.10
CA GLN A 40 9.32 7.36 9.53
C GLN A 40 8.64 7.59 8.17
N ALA A 41 8.63 6.58 7.29
CA ALA A 41 7.96 6.66 5.99
C ALA A 41 6.45 6.92 6.14
N PHE A 42 5.76 6.22 7.05
CA PHE A 42 4.35 6.46 7.35
C PHE A 42 4.10 7.86 7.90
N LYS A 43 4.99 8.36 8.77
CA LYS A 43 4.92 9.72 9.30
C LYS A 43 5.06 10.77 8.19
N GLU A 44 5.84 10.47 7.15
CA GLU A 44 6.05 11.32 5.98
C GLU A 44 4.98 11.13 4.89
N GLY A 45 3.97 10.29 5.12
CA GLY A 45 2.80 10.16 4.25
C GLY A 45 2.82 8.98 3.30
N THR A 46 3.80 8.08 3.40
CA THR A 46 3.72 6.77 2.73
C THR A 46 2.47 6.04 3.22
N ARG A 47 1.74 5.43 2.30
CA ARG A 47 0.55 4.62 2.58
C ARG A 47 0.85 3.18 2.26
N SER A 48 0.43 2.27 3.12
CA SER A 48 0.63 0.84 2.89
C SER A 48 -0.23 0.39 1.70
N LEU A 49 0.15 -0.72 1.07
CA LEU A 49 -0.69 -1.34 0.03
C LEU A 49 -2.14 -1.55 0.48
N ARG A 50 -2.36 -2.00 1.71
CA ARG A 50 -3.71 -2.22 2.27
C ARG A 50 -4.49 -0.90 2.38
N LEU A 51 -3.86 0.18 2.83
CA LEU A 51 -4.50 1.50 2.95
C LEU A 51 -4.78 2.12 1.57
N SER A 52 -3.82 2.04 0.65
CA SER A 52 -3.99 2.46 -0.74
C SER A 52 -5.12 1.67 -1.44
N GLY A 53 -5.24 0.38 -1.16
CA GLY A 53 -6.34 -0.45 -1.63
C GLY A 53 -7.69 -0.02 -1.05
N ALA A 54 -7.75 0.23 0.27
CA ALA A 54 -8.97 0.72 0.93
C ALA A 54 -9.47 2.05 0.33
N GLN A 55 -8.56 2.96 -0.04
CA GLN A 55 -8.93 4.18 -0.75
C GLN A 55 -9.60 3.89 -2.10
N LYS A 56 -9.13 2.89 -2.85
CA LYS A 56 -9.77 2.48 -4.11
C LYS A 56 -11.14 1.83 -3.90
N VAL A 57 -11.32 1.10 -2.80
CA VAL A 57 -12.64 0.57 -2.40
C VAL A 57 -13.60 1.73 -2.10
N SER A 58 -13.16 2.72 -1.31
CA SER A 58 -14.00 3.89 -1.01
C SER A 58 -14.35 4.72 -2.25
N ALA A 59 -13.51 4.67 -3.29
CA ALA A 59 -13.75 5.33 -4.58
C ALA A 59 -14.57 4.48 -5.57
N GLY A 60 -14.99 3.26 -5.19
CA GLY A 60 -15.76 2.37 -6.06
C GLY A 60 -14.97 1.74 -7.22
N LEU A 61 -13.63 1.73 -7.15
CA LEU A 61 -12.77 1.24 -8.23
C LEU A 61 -12.39 -0.24 -8.10
N THR A 62 -12.58 -0.83 -6.92
CA THR A 62 -12.31 -2.24 -6.62
C THR A 62 -13.16 -2.70 -5.44
N THR A 63 -13.12 -3.99 -5.12
CA THR A 63 -13.84 -4.57 -3.99
C THR A 63 -12.92 -4.78 -2.78
N LEU A 64 -13.53 -4.85 -1.59
CA LEU A 64 -12.81 -5.21 -0.37
C LEU A 64 -12.14 -6.58 -0.50
N GLU A 65 -12.85 -7.55 -1.10
CA GLU A 65 -12.35 -8.90 -1.37
C GLU A 65 -11.05 -8.87 -2.18
N GLU A 66 -11.02 -8.13 -3.29
CA GLU A 66 -9.81 -8.00 -4.12
C GLU A 66 -8.64 -7.42 -3.33
N VAL A 67 -8.87 -6.39 -2.52
CA VAL A 67 -7.81 -5.76 -1.71
C VAL A 67 -7.27 -6.72 -0.66
N LEU A 68 -8.13 -7.44 0.05
CA LEU A 68 -7.71 -8.41 1.06
C LEU A 68 -6.94 -9.59 0.43
N ARG A 69 -7.32 -9.99 -0.79
CA ARG A 69 -6.68 -11.08 -1.54
C ARG A 69 -5.27 -10.73 -2.03
N VAL A 70 -5.03 -9.48 -2.45
CA VAL A 70 -3.78 -9.11 -3.15
C VAL A 70 -2.79 -8.28 -2.32
N THR A 71 -3.15 -7.86 -1.10
CA THR A 71 -2.26 -7.05 -0.26
C THR A 71 -1.92 -7.77 1.05
N PRO A 72 -0.69 -7.63 1.59
CA PRO A 72 -0.35 -8.22 2.87
C PRO A 72 -1.16 -7.60 4.01
N GLN A 73 -1.28 -8.30 5.13
CA GLN A 73 -1.85 -7.71 6.34
C GLN A 73 -0.97 -6.52 6.73
N SER A 74 -1.58 -5.39 7.06
CA SER A 74 -0.84 -4.23 7.55
C SER A 74 -0.15 -4.63 8.86
N GLU A 75 1.18 -4.78 8.81
CA GLU A 75 2.03 -4.94 9.98
C GLU A 75 1.99 -3.64 10.78
N GLN A 76 0.99 -3.52 11.64
CA GLN A 76 0.90 -2.50 12.68
C GLN A 76 1.21 -3.19 14.01
N ARG A 77 2.46 -3.65 14.20
CA ARG A 77 2.98 -4.03 15.52
C ARG A 77 4.42 -3.58 15.64
#